data_AF-A0A135TZQ9-F1
#
_entry.id   AF-A0A135TZQ9-F1
#
_cell.length_a   1.000
_cell.length_b   1.000
_cell.length_c   1.000
_cell.angle_alpha   90.00
_cell.angle_beta   90.00
_cell.angle_gamma   90.00
#
_symmetry.space_group_name_H-M   'P 1'
#
loop_
_entity.id
_entity.type
_entity.pdbx_description
1 polymer ?
#
loop_
_entity_poly.entity_id
_entity_poly.type
_entity_poly.pdbx_seq_one_letter_code
_entity_poly.pdbx_strand_id
1 'polypeptide(L)'
;MEAVIEDTDSSQGDNNNPEGGARAKADPTVRTFTYNGEGVYSETSCTRMIRFQSLDPRKIPRQAHLSTRGWALQERILSPRILHCLKSGVHWQCQYLYETQATQTYQVPHFTASDSTYPITQVSQWWPEWIEDYSKRDFTIASDRLQAFAGITKHYTNLTSKKPILGICPGNLARDLAWIRNGQKKGPGIPGAPSWTWFSCNAPIMVDDWGFKLQRRFKVSNDVDLVAFGIEWKGIPMTSQIESCHLIIRGVVKSISVRIPPEAMTYNPPYMLLNDEETDFAKGPIPWTCSGRFDDPSHPIDSRLPYPCLLLRTRIIEEAKGGVIFMETFLILSRNNESLKVKSTGHGSFRRIGIASFRGKDRIFVDNADRKTVLLI
;
A
#
# COMPACT_ATOMS: atom_id res chain seq x y z
N MET A 1 30.00 2.95 -43.34
CA MET A 1 29.68 4.14 -42.53
C MET A 1 30.02 3.80 -41.10
N GLU A 2 31.19 4.24 -40.65
CA GLU A 2 31.61 4.11 -39.25
C GLU A 2 30.85 5.14 -38.41
N ALA A 3 30.25 4.68 -37.32
CA ALA A 3 29.62 5.55 -36.34
C ALA A 3 30.73 6.15 -35.47
N VAL A 4 30.95 7.46 -35.58
CA VAL A 4 31.71 8.18 -34.56
C VAL A 4 30.77 8.40 -33.39
N ILE A 5 30.96 7.61 -32.32
CA ILE A 5 30.28 7.79 -31.05
C ILE A 5 31.05 8.87 -30.30
N GLU A 6 30.60 10.12 -30.38
CA GLU A 6 31.01 11.12 -29.40
C GLU A 6 30.14 10.92 -28.16
N ASP A 7 30.68 10.18 -27.18
CA ASP A 7 30.24 10.35 -25.80
C ASP A 7 30.54 11.82 -25.46
N THR A 8 29.50 12.61 -25.22
CA THR A 8 29.65 13.91 -24.55
C THR A 8 29.95 13.67 -23.08
N ASP A 9 31.11 13.06 -22.81
CA ASP A 9 31.80 13.01 -21.52
C ASP A 9 33.28 13.37 -21.73
N SER A 10 33.56 14.21 -22.74
CA SER A 10 34.88 14.77 -22.98
C SER A 10 35.08 16.06 -22.18
N SER A 11 35.71 15.92 -21.02
CA SER A 11 36.62 16.97 -20.53
C SER A 11 37.83 16.33 -19.84
N GLN A 12 38.81 15.92 -20.63
CA GLN A 12 40.19 16.25 -20.31
C GLN A 12 40.40 17.69 -20.78
N GLY A 13 40.69 18.61 -19.84
CA GLY A 13 40.97 20.01 -20.15
C GLY A 13 40.89 20.92 -18.94
N ASP A 14 42.06 21.18 -18.36
CA ASP A 14 42.46 22.31 -17.52
C ASP A 14 41.68 22.66 -16.23
N ASN A 15 42.29 22.22 -15.11
CA ASN A 15 42.18 22.87 -13.81
C ASN A 15 42.68 24.32 -13.91
N ASN A 16 41.79 25.28 -14.18
CA ASN A 16 41.87 26.67 -13.70
C ASN A 16 40.67 27.50 -14.21
N ASN A 17 39.50 27.34 -13.58
CA ASN A 17 38.46 28.38 -13.61
C ASN A 17 37.57 28.27 -12.35
N PRO A 18 37.50 29.30 -11.47
CA PRO A 18 36.85 29.17 -10.16
C PRO A 18 35.33 29.45 -10.14
N GLU A 19 34.64 29.43 -11.27
CA GLU A 19 33.17 29.56 -11.31
C GLU A 19 32.47 28.21 -11.53
N GLY A 20 32.60 27.32 -10.55
CA GLY A 20 32.00 25.99 -10.57
C GLY A 20 30.53 25.99 -10.15
N GLY A 21 29.62 26.23 -11.09
CA GLY A 21 28.22 25.81 -10.95
C GLY A 21 28.14 24.28 -10.90
N ALA A 22 27.57 23.71 -9.84
CA ALA A 22 27.46 22.27 -9.66
C ALA A 22 26.74 21.59 -10.85
N ARG A 23 27.49 20.87 -11.69
CA ARG A 23 26.92 20.09 -12.81
C ARG A 23 26.13 18.91 -12.25
N ALA A 24 24.85 18.83 -12.57
CA ALA A 24 23.96 17.76 -12.12
C ALA A 24 24.46 16.40 -12.64
N LYS A 25 24.59 15.41 -11.75
CA LYS A 25 24.90 14.01 -12.13
C LYS A 25 23.90 13.52 -13.19
N ALA A 26 24.42 12.90 -14.25
CA ALA A 26 23.62 12.30 -15.32
C ALA A 26 22.60 11.30 -14.76
N ASP A 27 21.37 11.34 -15.29
CA ASP A 27 20.29 10.43 -14.90
C ASP A 27 20.54 9.06 -15.56
N PRO A 28 20.77 7.98 -14.79
CA PRO A 28 21.05 6.66 -15.37
C PRO A 28 19.87 6.08 -16.17
N THR A 29 18.67 6.66 -16.06
CA THR A 29 17.48 6.21 -16.78
C THR A 29 17.34 6.81 -18.19
N VAL A 30 18.16 7.83 -18.52
CA VAL A 30 18.07 8.56 -19.78
C VAL A 30 19.45 8.74 -20.39
N ARG A 31 19.73 8.04 -21.49
CA ARG A 31 20.94 8.26 -22.30
C ARG A 31 20.59 9.02 -23.56
N THR A 32 21.35 10.06 -23.88
CA THR A 32 21.11 10.91 -25.04
C THR A 32 22.31 10.81 -25.97
N PHE A 33 22.06 10.49 -27.23
CA PHE A 33 23.07 10.44 -28.28
C PHE A 33 22.71 11.47 -29.33
N THR A 34 23.71 12.20 -29.82
CA THR A 34 23.54 13.16 -30.90
C THR A 34 24.13 12.54 -32.16
N TYR A 35 23.31 12.42 -33.20
CA TYR A 35 23.73 11.94 -34.51
C TYR A 35 23.58 13.05 -35.53
N ASN A 36 24.69 13.45 -36.14
CA ASN A 36 24.69 14.35 -37.28
C ASN A 36 24.69 13.51 -38.55
N GLY A 37 23.54 13.50 -39.25
CA GLY A 37 23.43 12.83 -40.55
C GLY A 37 23.59 13.85 -41.69
N GLU A 38 24.45 13.53 -42.65
CA GLU A 38 24.47 14.21 -43.95
C GLU A 38 23.35 13.63 -44.83
N GLY A 39 22.44 14.47 -45.29
CA GLY A 39 21.37 14.04 -46.19
C GLY A 39 21.92 13.75 -47.59
N VAL A 40 21.67 12.55 -48.12
CA VAL A 40 22.16 12.13 -49.45
C VAL A 40 21.62 13.01 -50.61
N TYR A 41 20.60 13.83 -50.36
CA TYR A 41 19.93 14.65 -51.38
C TYR A 41 19.61 16.10 -50.97
N SER A 42 20.14 16.62 -49.85
CA SER A 42 19.92 18.01 -49.44
C SER A 42 21.04 18.51 -48.53
N GLU A 43 21.54 19.73 -48.77
CA GLU A 43 22.56 20.46 -47.96
C GLU A 43 22.16 20.74 -46.49
N THR A 44 21.06 20.15 -46.02
CA THR A 44 20.58 20.32 -44.66
C THR A 44 21.23 19.27 -43.76
N SER A 45 22.18 19.70 -42.93
CA SER A 45 22.65 18.87 -41.81
C SER A 45 21.48 18.69 -40.82
N CYS A 46 21.17 17.43 -40.50
CA CYS A 46 20.12 17.12 -39.53
C CYS A 46 20.78 16.54 -38.28
N THR A 47 20.78 17.31 -37.20
CA THR A 47 21.12 16.82 -35.87
C THR A 47 19.92 16.08 -35.29
N ARG A 48 20.03 14.77 -35.14
CA ARG A 48 19.03 13.92 -34.49
C ARG A 48 19.49 13.60 -33.08
N MET A 49 18.62 13.85 -32.11
CA MET A 49 18.83 13.46 -30.72
C MET A 49 18.09 12.14 -30.45
N ILE A 50 18.82 11.08 -30.16
CA ILE A 50 18.28 9.76 -29.80
C ILE A 50 18.32 9.63 -28.29
N ARG A 51 17.14 9.46 -27.66
CA ARG A 51 17.01 9.30 -26.22
C ARG A 51 16.56 7.89 -25.86
N PHE A 52 17.41 7.14 -25.16
CA PHE A 52 17.06 5.83 -24.61
C PHE A 52 16.48 6.01 -23.21
N GLN A 53 15.30 5.44 -22.98
CA GLN A 53 14.66 5.39 -21.67
C GLN A 53 14.54 3.94 -21.22
N SER A 54 15.13 3.61 -20.08
CA SER A 54 15.13 2.23 -19.55
C SER A 54 13.82 1.83 -18.87
N LEU A 55 12.93 2.79 -18.64
CA LEU A 55 11.65 2.61 -17.95
C LEU A 55 10.49 3.08 -18.82
N ASP A 56 9.32 2.46 -18.64
CA ASP A 56 8.06 2.96 -19.16
C ASP A 56 7.86 4.44 -18.74
N PRO A 57 7.72 5.38 -19.70
CA PRO A 57 7.61 6.82 -19.41
C PRO A 57 6.47 7.18 -18.44
N ARG A 58 5.43 6.34 -18.34
CA ARG A 58 4.29 6.51 -17.44
C ARG A 58 4.61 6.20 -15.97
N LYS A 59 5.73 5.50 -15.72
CA LYS A 59 6.17 5.13 -14.37
C LYS A 59 7.11 6.17 -13.77
N ILE A 60 7.82 6.92 -14.62
CA ILE A 60 8.83 7.92 -14.21
C ILE A 60 8.28 8.96 -13.22
N PRO A 61 7.09 9.58 -13.44
CA PRO A 61 6.59 10.59 -12.50
C PRO A 61 6.48 10.10 -11.05
N ARG A 62 6.13 8.83 -10.84
CA ARG A 62 5.93 8.25 -9.50
C ARG A 62 7.24 8.00 -8.76
N GLN A 63 8.32 7.84 -9.49
CA GLN A 63 9.65 7.62 -8.97
C GLN A 63 10.39 8.95 -8.76
N ALA A 64 9.85 10.05 -9.27
CA ALA A 64 10.39 11.38 -9.05
C ALA A 64 10.36 11.75 -7.57
N HIS A 65 11.37 12.48 -7.12
CA HIS A 65 11.46 12.94 -5.73
C HIS A 65 10.24 13.75 -5.29
N LEU A 66 9.65 14.56 -6.20
CA LEU A 66 8.42 15.30 -5.91
C LEU A 66 7.28 14.38 -5.46
N SER A 67 7.18 13.19 -6.06
CA SER A 67 6.15 12.22 -5.71
C SER A 67 6.34 11.66 -4.31
N THR A 68 7.48 11.77 -3.64
CA THR A 68 7.60 11.30 -2.25
C THR A 68 6.88 12.21 -1.26
N ARG A 69 6.52 13.45 -1.63
CA ARG A 69 5.87 14.41 -0.72
C ARG A 69 4.44 14.00 -0.37
N GLY A 70 4.05 14.26 0.89
CA GLY A 70 2.74 13.94 1.44
C GLY A 70 1.53 14.39 0.62
N TRP A 71 1.57 15.61 0.07
CA TRP A 71 0.48 16.21 -0.70
C TRP A 71 0.45 15.77 -2.17
N ALA A 72 1.55 15.21 -2.69
CA ALA A 72 1.73 14.96 -4.11
C ALA A 72 0.72 13.95 -4.69
N LEU A 73 0.29 12.95 -3.91
CA LEU A 73 -0.71 12.01 -4.40
C LEU A 73 -2.08 12.69 -4.58
N GLN A 74 -2.47 13.57 -3.66
CA GLN A 74 -3.71 14.31 -3.78
C GLN A 74 -3.69 15.21 -5.02
N GLU A 75 -2.62 15.98 -5.19
CA GLU A 75 -2.40 16.81 -6.37
C GLU A 75 -2.53 16.00 -7.66
N ARG A 76 -1.97 14.78 -7.67
CA ARG A 76 -2.01 13.89 -8.82
C ARG A 76 -3.37 13.25 -9.10
N ILE A 77 -4.11 12.84 -8.08
CA ILE A 77 -5.42 12.20 -8.26
C ILE A 77 -6.49 13.25 -8.62
N LEU A 78 -6.43 14.43 -8.01
CA LEU A 78 -7.49 15.44 -8.13
C LEU A 78 -7.32 16.37 -9.33
N SER A 79 -6.13 16.46 -9.91
CA SER A 79 -5.89 17.36 -11.05
C SER A 79 -6.42 16.75 -12.35
N PRO A 80 -7.27 17.46 -13.12
CA PRO A 80 -7.76 16.97 -14.41
C PRO A 80 -6.66 16.93 -15.48
N ARG A 81 -5.61 17.75 -15.31
CA ARG A 81 -4.43 17.83 -16.17
C ARG A 81 -3.19 18.09 -15.32
N ILE A 82 -2.08 17.46 -15.67
CA ILE A 82 -0.80 17.59 -14.98
C ILE A 82 0.30 17.75 -16.02
N LEU A 83 1.17 18.73 -15.79
CA LEU A 83 2.43 18.86 -16.50
C LEU A 83 3.56 18.39 -15.58
N HIS A 84 4.16 17.25 -15.89
CA HIS A 84 5.29 16.70 -15.16
C HIS A 84 6.59 17.26 -15.74
N CYS A 85 7.27 18.13 -14.99
CA CYS A 85 8.60 18.61 -15.32
C CYS A 85 9.65 17.64 -14.72
N LEU A 86 10.08 16.65 -15.50
CA LEU A 86 10.97 15.58 -15.07
C LEU A 86 12.39 15.78 -15.63
N LYS A 87 13.37 15.08 -15.05
CA LYS A 87 14.72 14.99 -15.65
C LYS A 87 14.68 14.38 -17.06
N SER A 88 13.73 13.48 -17.31
CA SER A 88 13.51 12.84 -18.61
C SER A 88 12.82 13.74 -19.65
N GLY A 89 12.47 14.97 -19.29
CA GLY A 89 11.75 15.92 -20.14
C GLY A 89 10.39 16.31 -19.55
N VAL A 90 9.63 17.08 -20.33
CA VAL A 90 8.28 17.49 -19.97
C VAL A 90 7.28 16.43 -20.42
N HIS A 91 6.39 16.00 -19.53
CA HIS A 91 5.35 15.04 -19.87
C HIS A 91 3.99 15.64 -19.49
N TRP A 92 3.03 15.57 -20.39
CA TRP A 92 1.67 16.01 -20.15
C TRP A 92 0.76 14.82 -19.87
N GLN A 93 -0.18 15.00 -18.95
CA GLN A 93 -1.15 13.98 -18.59
C GLN A 93 -2.54 14.63 -18.43
N CYS A 94 -3.57 13.99 -18.96
CA CYS A 94 -4.96 14.21 -18.56
C CYS A 94 -5.56 12.92 -17.96
N GLN A 95 -6.89 12.82 -17.92
CA GLN A 95 -7.57 11.62 -17.42
C GLN A 95 -7.48 10.41 -18.36
N TYR A 96 -7.21 10.63 -19.65
CA TYR A 96 -7.24 9.57 -20.68
C TYR A 96 -5.91 9.37 -21.40
N LEU A 97 -5.17 10.46 -21.63
CA LEU A 97 -3.95 10.49 -22.43
C LEU A 97 -2.74 10.94 -21.59
N TYR A 98 -1.62 10.29 -21.83
CA TYR A 98 -0.30 10.68 -21.37
C TYR A 98 0.60 10.90 -22.58
N GLU A 99 1.28 12.02 -22.63
CA GLU A 99 2.12 12.41 -23.76
C GLU A 99 3.50 12.87 -23.26
N THR A 100 4.56 12.41 -23.92
CA THR A 100 5.93 12.86 -23.61
C THR A 100 6.31 14.04 -24.50
N GLN A 101 7.34 14.80 -24.12
CA GLN A 101 7.91 15.87 -24.96
C GLN A 101 8.34 15.38 -26.35
N ALA A 102 8.62 14.09 -26.49
CA ALA A 102 8.92 13.45 -27.78
C ALA A 102 7.66 13.03 -28.55
N THR A 103 6.48 13.54 -28.19
CA THR A 103 5.16 13.26 -28.80
C THR A 103 4.72 11.79 -28.72
N GLN A 104 5.33 11.00 -27.83
CA GLN A 104 4.90 9.62 -27.60
C GLN A 104 3.64 9.64 -26.75
N THR A 105 2.59 9.00 -27.25
CA THR A 105 1.29 8.96 -26.61
C THR A 105 1.00 7.60 -25.99
N TYR A 106 0.34 7.62 -24.83
CA TYR A 106 -0.04 6.43 -24.09
C TYR A 106 -1.40 6.61 -23.43
N GLN A 107 -2.11 5.51 -23.21
CA GLN A 107 -3.26 5.51 -22.31
C GLN A 107 -2.81 5.73 -20.86
N VAL A 108 -3.58 6.53 -20.14
CA VAL A 108 -3.34 6.82 -18.72
C VAL A 108 -3.61 5.57 -17.88
N PRO A 109 -2.75 5.26 -16.89
CA PRO A 109 -3.01 4.14 -16.00
C PRO A 109 -4.34 4.31 -15.25
N HIS A 110 -5.12 3.23 -15.17
CA HIS A 110 -6.50 3.25 -14.66
C HIS A 110 -6.67 3.94 -13.30
N PHE A 111 -5.81 3.70 -12.30
CA PHE A 111 -5.97 4.30 -10.96
C PHE A 111 -5.73 5.82 -10.91
N THR A 112 -5.27 6.48 -11.99
CA THR A 112 -5.25 7.96 -12.12
C THR A 112 -6.42 8.51 -12.95
N ALA A 113 -7.18 7.65 -13.61
CA ALA A 113 -8.27 8.08 -14.49
C ALA A 113 -9.49 8.41 -13.62
N SER A 114 -9.66 9.69 -13.29
CA SER A 114 -10.71 10.20 -12.40
C SER A 114 -12.04 10.51 -13.11
N ASP A 115 -12.42 9.67 -14.08
CA ASP A 115 -13.66 9.87 -14.83
C ASP A 115 -14.79 8.96 -14.34
N SER A 116 -15.99 9.55 -14.26
CA SER A 116 -17.29 8.93 -13.99
C SER A 116 -17.70 7.82 -14.97
N THR A 117 -17.02 7.70 -16.12
CA THR A 117 -17.31 6.66 -17.12
C THR A 117 -16.92 5.25 -16.67
N TYR A 118 -16.05 5.12 -15.67
CA TYR A 118 -15.70 3.80 -15.14
C TYR A 118 -16.78 3.22 -14.22
N PRO A 119 -17.10 1.91 -14.35
CA PRO A 119 -18.00 1.25 -13.41
C PRO A 119 -17.52 1.41 -11.95
N ILE A 120 -18.45 1.66 -11.03
CA ILE A 120 -18.16 1.81 -9.59
C ILE A 120 -17.36 0.62 -9.02
N THR A 121 -17.61 -0.58 -9.54
CA THR A 121 -16.89 -1.82 -9.18
C THR A 121 -15.40 -1.74 -9.52
N GLN A 122 -15.05 -1.11 -10.65
CA GLN A 122 -13.67 -0.91 -11.07
C GLN A 122 -12.98 0.19 -10.25
N VAL A 123 -13.64 1.34 -10.05
CA VAL A 123 -13.11 2.42 -9.20
C VAL A 123 -12.86 1.94 -7.77
N SER A 124 -13.73 1.06 -7.25
CA SER A 124 -13.58 0.46 -5.92
C SER A 124 -12.32 -0.41 -5.76
N GLN A 125 -11.73 -0.88 -6.85
CA GLN A 125 -10.49 -1.65 -6.86
C GLN A 125 -9.24 -0.76 -6.69
N TRP A 126 -9.34 0.53 -7.00
CA TRP A 126 -8.20 1.46 -6.87
C TRP A 126 -7.93 1.92 -5.44
N TRP A 127 -8.91 1.76 -4.54
CA TRP A 127 -8.79 2.24 -3.16
C TRP A 127 -7.58 1.64 -2.41
N PRO A 128 -7.35 0.31 -2.43
CA PRO A 128 -6.09 -0.29 -1.96
C PRO A 128 -4.85 0.36 -2.57
N GLU A 129 -4.79 0.53 -3.90
CA GLU A 129 -3.64 1.13 -4.58
C GLU A 129 -3.38 2.57 -4.12
N TRP A 130 -4.42 3.37 -3.91
CA TRP A 130 -4.30 4.74 -3.40
C TRP A 130 -3.79 4.77 -1.96
N ILE A 131 -4.30 3.88 -1.10
CA ILE A 131 -3.82 3.75 0.28
C ILE A 131 -2.34 3.35 0.30
N GLU A 132 -1.97 2.33 -0.46
CA GLU A 132 -0.61 1.82 -0.51
C GLU A 132 0.37 2.86 -1.06
N ASP A 133 0.00 3.58 -2.12
CA ASP A 133 0.79 4.67 -2.68
C ASP A 133 0.91 5.85 -1.70
N TYR A 134 -0.19 6.20 -1.01
CA TYR A 134 -0.19 7.26 0.00
C TYR A 134 0.64 6.91 1.24
N SER A 135 0.60 5.66 1.69
CA SER A 135 1.31 5.20 2.88
C SER A 135 2.84 5.34 2.77
N LYS A 136 3.36 5.39 1.53
CA LYS A 136 4.78 5.53 1.21
C LYS A 136 5.27 6.98 1.28
N ARG A 137 4.38 7.96 1.36
CA ARG A 137 4.75 9.38 1.29
C ARG A 137 5.43 9.86 2.57
N ASP A 138 6.29 10.86 2.41
CA ASP A 138 7.01 11.55 3.47
C ASP A 138 6.26 12.81 3.89
N PHE A 139 6.11 12.98 5.19
CA PHE A 139 5.49 14.14 5.82
C PHE A 139 6.51 14.79 6.74
N THR A 140 6.86 16.04 6.46
CA THR A 140 7.62 16.87 7.39
C THR A 140 6.77 17.22 8.62
N ILE A 141 5.47 17.42 8.40
CA ILE A 141 4.47 17.72 9.44
C ILE A 141 3.50 16.54 9.52
N ALA A 142 3.54 15.78 10.62
CA ALA A 142 2.73 14.56 10.76
C ALA A 142 1.22 14.81 10.73
N SER A 143 0.75 15.99 11.19
CA SER A 143 -0.69 16.35 11.17
C SER A 143 -1.26 16.51 9.76
N ASP A 144 -0.42 16.84 8.77
CA ASP A 144 -0.86 17.00 7.38
C ASP A 144 -1.27 15.67 6.75
N ARG A 145 -0.88 14.54 7.35
CA ARG A 145 -1.12 13.21 6.80
C ARG A 145 -2.59 12.82 6.72
N LEU A 146 -3.44 13.38 7.57
CA LEU A 146 -4.89 13.17 7.42
C LEU A 146 -5.48 14.16 6.41
N GLN A 147 -5.01 15.41 6.46
CA GLN A 147 -5.45 16.51 5.61
C GLN A 147 -5.18 16.24 4.12
N ALA A 148 -3.97 15.83 3.78
CA ALA A 148 -3.58 15.49 2.41
C ALA A 148 -4.35 14.26 1.88
N PHE A 149 -4.94 13.43 2.75
CA PHE A 149 -5.78 12.31 2.33
C PHE A 149 -7.27 12.67 2.24
N ALA A 150 -7.68 13.81 2.82
CA ALA A 150 -9.08 14.23 2.89
C ALA A 150 -9.68 14.43 1.49
N GLY A 151 -8.95 15.08 0.58
CA GLY A 151 -9.40 15.29 -0.80
C GLY A 151 -9.52 13.98 -1.58
N ILE A 152 -8.58 13.05 -1.39
CA ILE A 152 -8.62 11.70 -2.00
C ILE A 152 -9.85 10.94 -1.51
N THR A 153 -10.12 10.98 -0.20
CA THR A 153 -11.29 10.33 0.42
C THR A 153 -12.61 10.92 -0.10
N LYS A 154 -12.69 12.26 -0.19
CA LYS A 154 -13.87 12.96 -0.72
C LYS A 154 -14.09 12.60 -2.19
N HIS A 155 -13.02 12.56 -2.99
CA HIS A 155 -13.10 12.19 -4.40
C HIS A 155 -13.56 10.75 -4.58
N TYR A 156 -13.00 9.79 -3.82
CA TYR A 156 -13.48 8.41 -3.81
C TYR A 156 -14.97 8.31 -3.45
N THR A 157 -15.39 9.09 -2.45
CA THR A 157 -16.80 9.14 -2.01
C THR A 157 -17.70 9.65 -3.12
N ASN A 158 -17.30 10.69 -3.84
CA ASN A 158 -18.08 11.22 -4.96
C ASN A 158 -18.21 10.21 -6.10
N LEU A 159 -17.15 9.46 -6.41
CA LEU A 159 -17.16 8.48 -7.50
C LEU A 159 -17.95 7.21 -7.16
N THR A 160 -17.97 6.80 -5.89
CA THR A 160 -18.49 5.47 -5.50
C THR A 160 -19.71 5.53 -4.59
N SER A 161 -20.07 6.71 -4.08
CA SER A 161 -21.04 6.92 -3.00
C SER A 161 -20.70 6.20 -1.68
N LYS A 162 -19.55 5.53 -1.58
CA LYS A 162 -19.06 4.88 -0.35
C LYS A 162 -18.34 5.91 0.51
N LYS A 163 -18.54 5.87 1.82
CA LYS A 163 -17.91 6.80 2.78
C LYS A 163 -16.83 6.08 3.57
N PRO A 164 -15.54 6.21 3.23
CA PRO A 164 -14.46 5.58 3.99
C PRO A 164 -14.33 6.18 5.39
N ILE A 165 -13.98 5.34 6.35
CA ILE A 165 -13.79 5.65 7.77
C ILE A 165 -12.29 5.54 8.04
N LEU A 166 -11.59 6.67 8.10
CA LEU A 166 -10.13 6.71 8.33
C LEU A 166 -9.35 5.71 7.45
N GLY A 167 -9.63 5.70 6.15
CA GLY A 167 -8.97 4.80 5.20
C GLY A 167 -9.65 3.43 5.02
N ILE A 168 -10.70 3.12 5.76
CA ILE A 168 -11.41 1.82 5.67
C ILE A 168 -12.77 2.01 5.00
N CYS A 169 -13.03 1.35 3.87
CA CYS A 169 -14.36 1.38 3.24
C CYS A 169 -15.29 0.36 3.91
N PRO A 170 -16.47 0.74 4.42
CA PRO A 170 -17.42 -0.19 5.03
C PRO A 170 -17.80 -1.38 4.14
N GLY A 171 -18.03 -1.13 2.83
CA GLY A 171 -18.36 -2.19 1.88
C GLY A 171 -17.22 -3.15 1.54
N ASN A 172 -15.99 -2.87 2.00
CA ASN A 172 -14.80 -3.71 1.83
C ASN A 172 -14.08 -3.93 3.17
N LEU A 173 -14.82 -3.92 4.28
CA LEU A 173 -14.27 -3.91 5.64
C LEU A 173 -13.17 -4.95 5.87
N ALA A 174 -13.44 -6.21 5.52
CA ALA A 174 -12.49 -7.31 5.70
C ALA A 174 -11.17 -7.11 4.93
N ARG A 175 -11.25 -6.61 3.69
CA ARG A 175 -10.08 -6.31 2.85
C ARG A 175 -9.28 -5.14 3.41
N ASP A 176 -9.98 -4.04 3.70
CA ASP A 176 -9.33 -2.79 4.07
C ASP A 176 -8.74 -2.86 5.50
N LEU A 177 -9.30 -3.68 6.40
CA LEU A 177 -8.70 -4.02 7.70
C LEU A 177 -7.50 -4.96 7.58
N ALA A 178 -7.36 -5.70 6.48
CA ALA A 178 -6.29 -6.66 6.26
C ALA A 178 -4.97 -6.01 5.80
N TRP A 179 -4.72 -4.75 6.20
CA TRP A 179 -3.45 -4.09 5.92
C TRP A 179 -2.32 -4.68 6.76
N ILE A 180 -1.12 -4.78 6.19
CA ILE A 180 0.11 -5.18 6.87
C ILE A 180 1.22 -4.18 6.53
N ARG A 181 2.08 -3.87 7.50
CA ARG A 181 3.24 -3.02 7.23
C ARG A 181 4.23 -3.68 6.31
N ASN A 182 4.79 -2.89 5.41
CA ASN A 182 5.81 -3.27 4.47
C ASN A 182 7.10 -2.47 4.69
N GLY A 183 8.24 -3.12 4.47
CA GLY A 183 9.56 -2.49 4.58
C GLY A 183 10.03 -2.26 6.03
N GLN A 184 11.13 -1.51 6.14
CA GLN A 184 11.85 -1.26 7.39
C GLN A 184 11.53 0.11 8.01
N LYS A 185 10.90 1.02 7.26
CA LYS A 185 10.53 2.36 7.76
C LYS A 185 9.52 2.21 8.90
N LYS A 186 9.86 2.79 10.06
CA LYS A 186 9.07 2.73 11.30
C LYS A 186 8.90 4.14 11.82
N GLY A 187 7.68 4.49 12.18
CA GLY A 187 7.38 5.77 12.79
C GLY A 187 5.99 5.76 13.43
N PRO A 188 5.77 6.62 14.44
CA PRO A 188 4.46 6.77 15.05
C PRO A 188 3.44 7.24 14.00
N GLY A 189 2.21 6.78 14.15
CA GLY A 189 1.09 7.27 13.34
C GLY A 189 0.62 8.65 13.74
N ILE A 190 -0.57 8.99 13.26
CA ILE A 190 -1.26 10.23 13.61
C ILE A 190 -1.72 10.14 15.08
N PRO A 191 -1.43 11.15 15.92
CA PRO A 191 -1.92 11.18 17.30
C PRO A 191 -3.45 11.01 17.37
N GLY A 192 -3.92 10.08 18.19
CA GLY A 192 -5.34 9.76 18.34
C GLY A 192 -5.91 8.81 17.27
N ALA A 193 -5.12 8.40 16.27
CA ALA A 193 -5.57 7.39 15.31
C ALA A 193 -5.72 6.03 16.00
N PRO A 194 -6.87 5.35 15.84
CA PRO A 194 -7.11 4.07 16.46
C PRO A 194 -6.25 2.96 15.84
N SER A 195 -5.99 1.88 16.59
CA SER A 195 -5.03 0.85 16.17
C SER A 195 -5.43 0.06 14.92
N TRP A 196 -6.73 0.03 14.59
CA TRP A 196 -7.26 -0.67 13.44
C TRP A 196 -7.08 0.07 12.10
N THR A 197 -6.79 1.37 12.10
CA THR A 197 -6.48 2.12 10.86
C THR A 197 -4.98 2.12 10.60
N TRP A 198 -4.60 2.08 9.32
CA TRP A 198 -3.21 2.22 8.89
C TRP A 198 -2.62 3.61 9.18
N PHE A 199 -3.46 4.62 9.49
CA PHE A 199 -2.99 5.91 10.00
C PHE A 199 -2.30 5.82 11.36
N SER A 200 -2.47 4.72 12.10
CA SER A 200 -1.80 4.44 13.38
C SER A 200 -0.29 4.21 13.27
N CYS A 201 0.25 4.08 12.05
CA CYS A 201 1.69 3.96 11.83
C CYS A 201 2.18 4.79 10.63
N ASN A 202 3.38 5.34 10.72
CA ASN A 202 4.07 5.99 9.60
C ASN A 202 5.05 5.03 8.93
N ALA A 203 4.47 4.11 8.16
CA ALA A 203 5.19 3.11 7.38
C ALA A 203 4.43 2.84 6.08
N PRO A 204 5.13 2.39 5.02
CA PRO A 204 4.46 1.75 3.89
C PRO A 204 3.62 0.57 4.37
N ILE A 205 2.43 0.42 3.80
CA ILE A 205 1.58 -0.74 4.05
C ILE A 205 1.20 -1.41 2.72
N MET A 206 0.75 -2.66 2.80
CA MET A 206 0.07 -3.38 1.74
C MET A 206 -1.30 -3.80 2.25
N VAL A 207 -2.33 -3.67 1.43
CA VAL A 207 -3.71 -4.03 1.76
C VAL A 207 -3.98 -5.43 1.22
N ASP A 208 -4.18 -6.39 2.11
CA ASP A 208 -4.66 -7.73 1.75
C ASP A 208 -3.73 -8.51 0.78
N ASP A 209 -2.41 -8.32 0.94
CA ASP A 209 -1.35 -8.78 0.03
C ASP A 209 -1.28 -10.30 -0.21
N TRP A 210 -1.74 -11.10 0.76
CA TRP A 210 -1.71 -12.57 0.66
C TRP A 210 -2.52 -13.13 -0.52
N GLY A 211 -3.45 -12.35 -1.09
CA GLY A 211 -4.25 -12.77 -2.25
C GLY A 211 -3.61 -12.52 -3.62
N PHE A 212 -2.69 -11.57 -3.75
CA PHE A 212 -2.23 -11.10 -5.08
C PHE A 212 -1.24 -12.04 -5.76
N LYS A 213 -0.51 -12.86 -5.01
CA LYS A 213 0.54 -13.74 -5.55
C LYS A 213 -0.01 -15.02 -6.20
N LEU A 214 -1.30 -15.29 -6.04
CA LEU A 214 -1.95 -16.48 -6.59
C LEU A 214 -2.77 -16.05 -7.81
N GLN A 215 -2.22 -16.22 -9.01
CA GLN A 215 -2.94 -16.06 -10.30
C GLN A 215 -4.08 -17.11 -10.49
N ARG A 216 -4.62 -17.67 -9.40
CA ARG A 216 -5.66 -18.70 -9.39
C ARG A 216 -7.00 -18.06 -9.11
N ARG A 217 -8.08 -18.63 -9.66
CA ARG A 217 -9.44 -18.30 -9.22
C ARG A 217 -9.59 -18.77 -7.78
N PHE A 218 -9.97 -17.87 -6.88
CA PHE A 218 -10.32 -18.18 -5.51
C PHE A 218 -11.72 -17.63 -5.20
N LYS A 219 -12.48 -18.36 -4.39
CA LYS A 219 -13.71 -17.84 -3.78
C LYS A 219 -13.33 -17.10 -2.51
N VAL A 220 -14.06 -16.03 -2.18
CA VAL A 220 -13.83 -15.23 -0.98
C VAL A 220 -15.09 -15.24 -0.13
N SER A 221 -14.95 -15.60 1.14
CA SER A 221 -15.89 -15.28 2.21
C SER A 221 -15.33 -14.11 3.03
N ASN A 222 -16.16 -13.13 3.36
CA ASN A 222 -15.81 -12.09 4.33
C ASN A 222 -16.58 -12.39 5.63
N ASP A 223 -15.88 -12.46 6.75
CA ASP A 223 -16.41 -13.02 8.00
C ASP A 223 -16.60 -11.96 9.10
N VAL A 224 -16.55 -10.68 8.70
CA VAL A 224 -16.78 -9.50 9.56
C VAL A 224 -17.84 -8.57 8.99
N ASP A 225 -18.72 -8.10 9.86
CA ASP A 225 -19.72 -7.08 9.57
C ASP A 225 -19.49 -5.83 10.41
N LEU A 226 -19.59 -4.65 9.79
CA LEU A 226 -19.64 -3.39 10.52
C LEU A 226 -21.03 -3.24 11.15
N VAL A 227 -21.09 -3.15 12.48
CA VAL A 227 -22.33 -2.88 13.21
C VAL A 227 -22.53 -1.38 13.36
N ALA A 228 -21.50 -0.67 13.82
CA ALA A 228 -21.51 0.78 14.00
C ALA A 228 -20.08 1.32 14.07
N PHE A 229 -19.94 2.63 13.99
CA PHE A 229 -18.68 3.32 14.25
C PHE A 229 -18.96 4.72 14.82
N GLY A 230 -17.97 5.27 15.50
CA GLY A 230 -18.00 6.66 15.97
C GLY A 230 -16.65 7.31 15.72
N ILE A 231 -16.67 8.57 15.31
CA ILE A 231 -15.48 9.43 15.25
C ILE A 231 -15.85 10.79 15.85
N GLU A 232 -15.11 11.20 16.86
CA GLU A 232 -15.18 12.54 17.43
C GLU A 232 -13.96 13.31 16.97
N TRP A 233 -14.20 14.48 16.39
CA TRP A 233 -13.18 15.38 15.88
C TRP A 233 -13.14 16.61 16.78
N LYS A 234 -11.94 17.12 17.06
CA LYS A 234 -11.82 18.42 17.75
C LYS A 234 -12.35 19.59 16.92
N GLY A 235 -12.46 19.43 15.60
CA GLY A 235 -12.95 20.45 14.68
C GLY A 235 -13.43 19.82 13.38
N ILE A 236 -12.93 20.33 12.25
CA ILE A 236 -13.38 19.89 10.93
C ILE A 236 -12.93 18.43 10.67
N PRO A 237 -13.83 17.54 10.22
CA PRO A 237 -13.49 16.16 9.92
C PRO A 237 -12.32 16.03 8.92
N MET A 238 -11.46 15.04 9.15
CA MET A 238 -10.26 14.73 8.34
C MET A 238 -9.17 15.82 8.31
N THR A 239 -9.42 17.00 8.86
CA THR A 239 -8.42 18.09 8.90
C THR A 239 -8.04 18.56 10.30
N SER A 240 -8.82 18.15 11.31
CA SER A 240 -8.52 18.36 12.72
C SER A 240 -8.08 17.07 13.41
N GLN A 241 -7.64 17.19 14.67
CA GLN A 241 -7.25 16.05 15.50
C GLN A 241 -8.44 15.12 15.80
N ILE A 242 -8.18 13.82 15.80
CA ILE A 242 -9.12 12.79 16.28
C ILE A 242 -9.13 12.81 17.81
N GLU A 243 -10.30 13.02 18.40
CA GLU A 243 -10.50 13.01 19.85
C GLU A 243 -10.83 11.61 20.35
N SER A 244 -11.74 10.92 19.67
CA SER A 244 -12.02 9.51 19.90
C SER A 244 -12.47 8.83 18.62
N CYS A 245 -12.20 7.54 18.47
CA CYS A 245 -12.68 6.78 17.32
C CYS A 245 -12.80 5.30 17.66
N HIS A 246 -13.87 4.66 17.20
CA HIS A 246 -14.09 3.23 17.41
C HIS A 246 -14.88 2.58 16.28
N LEU A 247 -14.66 1.28 16.08
CA LEU A 247 -15.50 0.41 15.26
C LEU A 247 -16.16 -0.64 16.14
N ILE A 248 -17.45 -0.88 15.92
CA ILE A 248 -18.17 -2.02 16.47
C ILE A 248 -18.33 -3.02 15.34
N ILE A 249 -17.67 -4.17 15.46
CA ILE A 249 -17.61 -5.20 14.42
C ILE A 249 -18.18 -6.49 14.98
N ARG A 250 -18.97 -7.20 14.18
CA ARG A 250 -19.41 -8.56 14.47
C ARG A 250 -18.59 -9.54 13.64
N GLY A 251 -17.98 -10.53 14.29
CA GLY A 251 -17.16 -11.52 13.57
C GLY A 251 -16.75 -12.70 14.43
N VAL A 252 -16.09 -13.67 13.82
CA VAL A 252 -15.64 -14.88 14.50
C VAL A 252 -14.35 -14.57 15.27
N VAL A 253 -14.36 -14.81 16.59
CA VAL A 253 -13.19 -14.61 17.44
C VAL A 253 -12.75 -15.93 18.06
N LYS A 254 -11.48 -16.29 17.87
CA LYS A 254 -10.86 -17.49 18.44
C LYS A 254 -9.61 -17.12 19.23
N SER A 255 -9.36 -17.82 20.33
CA SER A 255 -8.12 -17.67 21.08
C SER A 255 -7.02 -18.51 20.41
N ILE A 256 -5.93 -17.88 19.98
CA ILE A 256 -4.83 -18.54 19.26
C ILE A 256 -3.50 -18.07 19.86
N SER A 257 -2.62 -19.00 20.23
CA SER A 257 -1.25 -18.65 20.59
C SER A 257 -0.43 -18.44 19.32
N VAL A 258 0.34 -17.36 19.26
CA VAL A 258 1.08 -16.96 18.06
C VAL A 258 2.52 -16.66 18.44
N ARG A 259 3.46 -17.39 17.83
CA ARG A 259 4.91 -17.22 18.03
C ARG A 259 5.62 -16.95 16.71
N ILE A 260 6.70 -16.18 16.77
CA ILE A 260 7.62 -15.96 15.65
C ILE A 260 8.99 -16.46 16.10
N PRO A 261 9.44 -17.64 15.62
CA PRO A 261 10.77 -18.14 15.97
C PRO A 261 11.86 -17.24 15.35
N PRO A 262 13.06 -17.13 15.96
CA PRO A 262 14.10 -16.20 15.51
C PRO A 262 14.46 -16.31 14.02
N GLU A 263 14.55 -17.53 13.50
CA GLU A 263 14.85 -17.83 12.10
C GLU A 263 13.77 -17.32 11.12
N ALA A 264 12.52 -17.16 11.58
CA ALA A 264 11.42 -16.64 10.76
C ALA A 264 11.60 -15.17 10.38
N MET A 265 12.40 -14.41 11.15
CA MET A 265 12.61 -12.98 10.93
C MET A 265 13.35 -12.67 9.62
N THR A 266 13.97 -13.69 9.00
CA THR A 266 14.61 -13.59 7.68
C THR A 266 13.61 -13.58 6.52
N TYR A 267 12.35 -13.96 6.76
CA TYR A 267 11.27 -14.00 5.77
C TYR A 267 10.43 -12.71 5.81
N ASN A 268 9.82 -12.35 4.67
CA ASN A 268 8.98 -11.16 4.56
C ASN A 268 7.60 -11.46 3.90
N PRO A 269 6.50 -11.45 4.66
CA PRO A 269 6.45 -11.35 6.13
C PRO A 269 7.06 -12.59 6.82
N PRO A 270 7.48 -12.47 8.10
CA PRO A 270 7.89 -13.63 8.89
C PRO A 270 6.80 -14.70 8.92
N TYR A 271 7.22 -15.96 8.97
CA TYR A 271 6.27 -17.02 9.30
C TYR A 271 5.95 -17.02 10.80
N MET A 272 4.80 -17.57 11.15
CA MET A 272 4.29 -17.65 12.51
C MET A 272 3.92 -19.09 12.81
N LEU A 273 4.17 -19.51 14.05
CA LEU A 273 3.73 -20.79 14.59
C LEU A 273 2.45 -20.56 15.40
N LEU A 274 1.40 -21.32 15.08
CA LEU A 274 0.13 -21.24 15.78
C LEU A 274 0.03 -22.34 16.83
N ASN A 275 -0.38 -21.98 18.05
CA ASN A 275 -0.49 -22.91 19.18
C ASN A 275 0.83 -23.67 19.42
N ASP A 276 0.74 -25.00 19.41
CA ASP A 276 1.86 -25.91 19.66
C ASP A 276 2.56 -26.36 18.37
N GLU A 277 2.37 -25.64 17.25
CA GLU A 277 3.11 -25.90 16.02
C GLU A 277 4.63 -25.76 16.23
N GLU A 278 5.38 -26.65 15.59
CA GLU A 278 6.84 -26.63 15.48
C GLU A 278 7.24 -26.75 14.02
N THR A 279 8.38 -26.15 13.65
CA THR A 279 8.92 -26.24 12.30
C THR A 279 9.66 -27.55 12.10
N ASP A 280 9.32 -28.27 11.03
CA ASP A 280 9.98 -29.51 10.62
C ASP A 280 10.44 -29.42 9.16
N PHE A 281 11.64 -28.89 8.95
CA PHE A 281 12.23 -28.71 7.62
C PHE A 281 12.55 -30.03 6.91
N ALA A 282 12.51 -31.18 7.61
CA ALA A 282 12.65 -32.48 6.98
C ALA A 282 11.40 -32.85 6.15
N LYS A 283 10.21 -32.33 6.53
CA LYS A 283 8.96 -32.54 5.78
C LYS A 283 8.85 -31.69 4.52
N GLY A 284 9.60 -30.60 4.42
CA GLY A 284 9.63 -29.77 3.22
C GLY A 284 10.31 -28.41 3.42
N PRO A 285 10.55 -27.67 2.32
CA PRO A 285 11.24 -26.37 2.37
C PRO A 285 10.40 -25.24 2.96
N ILE A 286 9.07 -25.42 3.04
CA ILE A 286 8.12 -24.47 3.61
C ILE A 286 7.24 -25.23 4.61
N PRO A 287 7.78 -25.62 5.78
CA PRO A 287 7.06 -26.43 6.77
C PRO A 287 6.02 -25.64 7.58
N TRP A 288 5.95 -24.32 7.41
CA TRP A 288 5.01 -23.45 8.10
C TRP A 288 3.74 -23.21 7.28
N THR A 289 2.63 -22.97 7.99
CA THR A 289 1.31 -22.73 7.41
C THR A 289 0.87 -21.28 7.56
N CYS A 290 1.47 -20.51 8.47
CA CYS A 290 1.04 -19.15 8.79
C CYS A 290 2.15 -18.13 8.57
N SER A 291 1.77 -16.93 8.10
CA SER A 291 2.68 -15.79 7.96
C SER A 291 1.99 -14.51 8.36
N GLY A 292 2.74 -13.57 8.93
CA GLY A 292 2.17 -12.36 9.50
C GLY A 292 3.18 -11.46 10.15
N ARG A 293 2.68 -10.46 10.88
CA ARG A 293 3.53 -9.59 11.69
C ARG A 293 2.74 -8.93 12.82
N PHE A 294 3.41 -8.70 13.95
CA PHE A 294 2.93 -7.78 14.97
C PHE A 294 3.09 -6.31 14.53
N ASP A 295 2.13 -5.49 14.94
CA ASP A 295 2.10 -4.05 14.73
C ASP A 295 3.05 -3.30 15.68
N ASP A 296 3.69 -3.95 16.64
CA ASP A 296 4.88 -3.39 17.29
C ASP A 296 6.08 -4.32 17.03
N PRO A 297 7.17 -3.84 16.43
CA PRO A 297 8.36 -4.67 16.21
C PRO A 297 9.05 -5.08 17.53
N SER A 298 8.76 -4.40 18.63
CA SER A 298 9.23 -4.75 19.98
C SER A 298 8.32 -5.74 20.71
N HIS A 299 7.18 -6.13 20.10
CA HIS A 299 6.24 -7.07 20.70
C HIS A 299 6.95 -8.40 21.00
N PRO A 300 6.75 -9.01 22.19
CA PRO A 300 7.38 -10.28 22.53
C PRO A 300 7.03 -11.39 21.53
N ILE A 301 8.06 -11.95 20.87
CA ILE A 301 7.90 -12.91 19.77
C ILE A 301 7.73 -14.37 20.20
N ASP A 302 8.03 -14.72 21.46
CA ASP A 302 8.01 -16.10 21.97
C ASP A 302 7.04 -16.31 23.16
N SER A 303 6.03 -15.45 23.30
CA SER A 303 4.99 -15.70 24.30
C SER A 303 4.09 -16.85 23.83
N ARG A 304 3.95 -17.89 24.65
CA ARG A 304 2.95 -18.96 24.43
C ARG A 304 1.54 -18.56 24.84
N LEU A 305 1.33 -17.33 25.32
CA LEU A 305 0.02 -16.87 25.75
C LEU A 305 -0.92 -16.70 24.54
N PRO A 306 -2.18 -17.14 24.65
CA PRO A 306 -3.11 -17.02 23.54
C PRO A 306 -3.64 -15.59 23.40
N TYR A 307 -3.81 -15.16 22.16
CA TYR A 307 -4.40 -13.88 21.78
C TYR A 307 -5.83 -14.07 21.25
N PRO A 308 -6.76 -13.15 21.53
CA PRO A 308 -7.99 -13.03 20.78
C PRO A 308 -7.68 -12.71 19.31
N CYS A 309 -8.09 -13.58 18.40
CA CYS A 309 -7.92 -13.43 16.97
C CYS A 309 -9.27 -13.29 16.28
N LEU A 310 -9.46 -12.23 15.50
CA LEU A 310 -10.69 -11.94 14.74
C LEU A 310 -10.50 -12.33 13.28
N LEU A 311 -11.22 -13.34 12.80
CA LEU A 311 -11.23 -13.71 11.39
C LEU A 311 -11.81 -12.57 10.57
N LEU A 312 -11.06 -12.08 9.57
CA LEU A 312 -11.55 -11.07 8.63
C LEU A 312 -12.19 -11.72 7.40
N ARG A 313 -11.50 -12.70 6.83
CA ARG A 313 -11.92 -13.35 5.58
C ARG A 313 -11.24 -14.69 5.34
N THR A 314 -11.92 -15.53 4.57
CA THR A 314 -11.43 -16.81 4.08
C THR A 314 -11.39 -16.81 2.56
N ARG A 315 -10.24 -17.19 2.00
CA ARG A 315 -10.10 -17.53 0.57
C ARG A 315 -10.07 -19.04 0.40
N ILE A 316 -10.85 -19.52 -0.55
CA ILE A 316 -10.96 -20.94 -0.88
C ILE A 316 -10.32 -21.13 -2.25
N ILE A 317 -9.23 -21.89 -2.29
CA ILE A 317 -8.45 -22.16 -3.49
C ILE A 317 -8.66 -23.63 -3.86
N GLU A 318 -9.28 -23.85 -5.01
CA GLU A 318 -9.43 -25.18 -5.59
C GLU A 318 -8.12 -25.56 -6.31
N GLU A 319 -7.55 -26.72 -5.97
CA GLU A 319 -6.34 -27.23 -6.59
C GLU A 319 -6.65 -28.06 -7.83
N ALA A 320 -5.78 -27.98 -8.84
CA ALA A 320 -5.95 -28.69 -10.11
C ALA A 320 -6.10 -30.22 -9.98
N LYS A 321 -5.59 -30.81 -8.89
CA LYS A 321 -5.66 -32.26 -8.61
C LYS A 321 -6.83 -32.67 -7.70
N GLY A 322 -7.81 -31.79 -7.45
CA GLY A 322 -9.02 -32.13 -6.69
C GLY A 322 -8.94 -31.91 -5.18
N GLY A 323 -8.13 -30.95 -4.72
CA GLY A 323 -8.03 -30.55 -3.31
C GLY A 323 -8.53 -29.12 -3.06
N VAL A 324 -8.76 -28.76 -1.79
CA VAL A 324 -9.10 -27.40 -1.38
C VAL A 324 -8.07 -26.91 -0.38
N ILE A 325 -7.58 -25.69 -0.60
CA ILE A 325 -6.74 -24.96 0.35
C ILE A 325 -7.53 -23.76 0.84
N PHE A 326 -7.58 -23.61 2.16
CA PHE A 326 -8.10 -22.43 2.82
C PHE A 326 -6.97 -21.46 3.14
N MET A 327 -7.21 -20.19 2.89
CA MET A 327 -6.39 -19.10 3.44
C MET A 327 -7.25 -18.21 4.31
N GLU A 328 -7.00 -18.22 5.61
CA GLU A 328 -7.76 -17.46 6.60
C GLU A 328 -6.91 -16.30 7.11
N THR A 329 -7.35 -15.07 6.83
CA THR A 329 -6.68 -13.84 7.26
C THR A 329 -7.40 -13.28 8.48
N PHE A 330 -6.65 -13.02 9.56
CA PHE A 330 -7.21 -12.62 10.85
C PHE A 330 -6.36 -11.57 11.55
N LEU A 331 -7.01 -10.70 12.33
CA LEU A 331 -6.34 -9.76 13.21
C LEU A 331 -5.93 -10.44 14.50
N ILE A 332 -4.77 -10.05 15.03
CA ILE A 332 -4.32 -10.38 16.38
C ILE A 332 -4.64 -9.19 17.27
N LEU A 333 -5.38 -9.42 18.35
CA LEU A 333 -5.90 -8.37 19.21
C LEU A 333 -5.31 -8.48 20.62
N SER A 334 -5.17 -7.34 21.29
CA SER A 334 -5.02 -7.27 22.75
C SER A 334 -6.28 -6.66 23.35
N ARG A 335 -6.67 -7.16 24.53
CA ARG A 335 -7.77 -6.57 25.28
C ARG A 335 -7.31 -5.22 25.82
N ASN A 336 -8.12 -4.18 25.61
CA ASN A 336 -7.89 -2.90 26.25
C ASN A 336 -8.54 -2.90 27.63
N ASN A 337 -7.72 -2.80 28.68
CA ASN A 337 -8.18 -2.75 30.08
C ASN A 337 -8.34 -1.31 30.58
N GLU A 338 -7.89 -0.31 29.81
CA GLU A 338 -8.12 1.08 30.15
C GLU A 338 -9.61 1.43 29.95
N SER A 339 -10.22 1.96 30.99
CA SER A 339 -11.61 2.41 31.02
C SER A 339 -11.79 3.63 30.12
N LEU A 340 -11.86 3.43 28.80
CA LEU A 340 -12.38 4.45 27.92
C LEU A 340 -13.85 4.66 28.27
N LYS A 341 -14.26 5.93 28.40
CA LYS A 341 -15.66 6.34 28.56
C LYS A 341 -16.49 6.10 27.29
N VAL A 342 -16.30 4.96 26.61
CA VAL A 342 -17.24 4.51 25.60
C VAL A 342 -18.47 4.05 26.38
N LYS A 343 -19.57 4.79 26.24
CA LYS A 343 -20.87 4.48 26.84
C LYS A 343 -21.10 2.97 26.78
N SER A 344 -21.27 2.35 27.94
CA SER A 344 -21.29 0.91 28.20
C SER A 344 -21.95 0.09 27.07
N THR A 345 -21.19 -0.34 26.07
CA THR A 345 -21.70 -1.25 25.04
C THR A 345 -21.73 -2.70 25.53
N GLY A 346 -21.21 -2.99 26.72
CA GLY A 346 -21.09 -4.35 27.27
C GLY A 346 -20.14 -5.26 26.49
N HIS A 347 -19.54 -4.76 25.39
CA HIS A 347 -18.64 -5.51 24.53
C HIS A 347 -17.18 -5.35 24.96
N GLY A 348 -16.36 -6.37 24.74
CA GLY A 348 -14.92 -6.26 24.97
C GLY A 348 -14.29 -5.21 24.05
N SER A 349 -13.48 -4.32 24.62
CA SER A 349 -12.66 -3.36 23.88
C SER A 349 -11.31 -3.99 23.54
N PHE A 350 -10.86 -3.81 22.29
CA PHE A 350 -9.65 -4.42 21.78
C PHE A 350 -8.84 -3.45 20.93
N ARG A 351 -7.53 -3.57 21.03
CA ARG A 351 -6.58 -2.95 20.10
C ARG A 351 -6.06 -4.00 19.13
N ARG A 352 -5.88 -3.62 17.87
CA ARG A 352 -5.13 -4.39 16.90
C ARG A 352 -3.64 -4.32 17.26
N ILE A 353 -3.00 -5.48 17.38
CA ILE A 353 -1.56 -5.59 17.67
C ILE A 353 -0.83 -6.40 16.60
N GLY A 354 -1.53 -6.90 15.59
CA GLY A 354 -0.92 -7.63 14.49
C GLY A 354 -1.96 -8.21 13.54
N ILE A 355 -1.44 -8.89 12.52
CA ILE A 355 -2.24 -9.56 11.50
C ILE A 355 -1.47 -10.78 11.00
N ALA A 356 -2.22 -11.84 10.68
CA ALA A 356 -1.66 -13.04 10.11
C ALA A 356 -2.61 -13.65 9.07
N SER A 357 -2.03 -14.47 8.19
CA SER A 357 -2.77 -15.31 7.27
C SER A 357 -2.26 -16.75 7.39
N PHE A 358 -3.17 -17.63 7.77
CA PHE A 358 -2.98 -19.08 7.76
C PHE A 358 -3.29 -19.64 6.38
N ARG A 359 -2.61 -20.71 5.99
CA ARG A 359 -2.83 -21.49 4.76
C ARG A 359 -2.78 -22.98 5.09
N GLY A 360 -3.88 -23.70 4.88
CA GLY A 360 -3.97 -25.12 5.20
C GLY A 360 -5.08 -25.86 4.46
N LYS A 361 -5.14 -27.18 4.64
CA LYS A 361 -6.22 -28.04 4.09
C LYS A 361 -7.51 -27.93 4.91
N ASP A 362 -7.38 -27.61 6.19
CA ASP A 362 -8.49 -27.43 7.13
C ASP A 362 -8.54 -25.98 7.58
N ARG A 363 -9.73 -25.52 7.99
CA ARG A 363 -9.93 -24.18 8.55
C ARG A 363 -9.54 -24.17 10.02
N ILE A 364 -8.87 -23.11 10.46
CA ILE A 364 -8.58 -22.88 11.88
C ILE A 364 -9.75 -22.14 12.56
N PHE A 365 -10.57 -21.41 11.82
CA PHE A 365 -11.84 -20.85 12.29
C PHE A 365 -13.01 -21.72 11.80
N VAL A 366 -13.49 -22.62 12.67
CA VAL A 366 -14.52 -23.62 12.36
C VAL A 366 -15.88 -22.94 12.12
N ASP A 367 -16.69 -23.52 11.22
CA ASP A 367 -17.99 -23.00 10.74
C ASP A 367 -19.06 -22.75 11.81
N ASN A 368 -18.91 -23.28 13.03
CA ASN A 368 -19.84 -23.08 14.16
C ASN A 368 -19.30 -22.15 15.26
N ALA A 369 -18.22 -21.40 15.00
CA ALA A 369 -17.69 -20.50 16.00
C ALA A 369 -18.63 -19.30 16.20
N ASP A 370 -19.09 -19.09 17.43
CA ASP A 370 -19.97 -17.99 17.79
C ASP A 370 -19.39 -16.64 17.37
N ARG A 371 -20.15 -15.91 16.55
CA ARG A 371 -19.79 -14.53 16.15
C ARG A 371 -19.99 -13.60 17.34
N LYS A 372 -18.93 -12.90 17.73
CA LYS A 372 -18.92 -11.94 18.84
C LYS A 372 -18.93 -10.51 18.31
N THR A 373 -19.50 -9.61 19.10
CA THR A 373 -19.35 -8.17 18.89
C THR A 373 -18.09 -7.69 19.59
N VAL A 374 -17.21 -7.04 18.83
CA VAL A 374 -15.89 -6.57 19.22
C VAL A 374 -15.86 -5.07 19.01
N LEU A 375 -15.42 -4.32 20.02
CA LEU A 375 -15.15 -2.89 19.91
C LEU A 375 -13.66 -2.68 19.61
N LEU A 376 -13.31 -2.29 18.38
CA LEU A 376 -11.95 -1.94 18.01
C LEU A 376 -11.70 -0.44 18.25
N ILE A 377 -10.58 -0.14 18.89
CA ILE A 377 -10.13 1.21 19.25
C ILE A 377 -8.70 1.50 18.82
#